data_AF-A0A399EKB5-F1
#
_entry.id   AF-A0A399EKB5-F1
#
_cell.length_a   1.000
_cell.length_b   1.000
_cell.length_c   1.000
_cell.angle_alpha   90.00
_cell.angle_beta   90.00
_cell.angle_gamma   90.00
#
_symmetry.space_group_name_H-M   'P 1'
#
loop_
_entity.id
_entity.type
_entity.pdbx_description
1 polymer ?
#
loop_
_entity_poly.entity_id
_entity_poly.type
_entity_poly.pdbx_seq_one_letter_code
_entity_poly.pdbx_strand_id
1 'polypeptide(L)' 'MAATPTKINWFRMRQLAVEVEQLKASGRWTLAEYRRINREAVAAGGDAPGARDWLLQEADPAWHKQLVRAVL' A
#
# COMPACT_ATOMS: atom_id res chain seq x y z
N MET A 1 26.99 1.48 -13.66
CA MET A 1 25.79 2.34 -13.48
C MET A 1 25.26 2.06 -12.08
N ALA A 2 25.45 2.99 -11.14
CA ALA A 2 24.93 2.83 -9.79
C ALA A 2 23.41 3.02 -9.82
N ALA A 3 22.65 2.04 -9.33
CA ALA A 3 21.22 2.20 -9.13
C ALA A 3 20.99 3.37 -8.17
N THR A 4 20.30 4.41 -8.64
CA THR A 4 19.88 5.52 -7.78
C THR A 4 19.01 4.94 -6.66
N PRO A 5 19.36 5.08 -5.37
CA PRO A 5 18.52 4.58 -4.30
C PRO A 5 17.18 5.31 -4.39
N THR A 6 16.12 4.55 -4.69
CA THR A 6 14.76 5.08 -4.82
C THR A 6 14.31 5.45 -3.41
N LYS A 7 14.63 6.68 -2.99
CA LYS A 7 14.28 7.17 -1.65
C LYS A 7 12.79 6.98 -1.42
N ILE A 8 12.45 6.33 -0.32
CA ILE A 8 11.08 6.12 0.13
C ILE A 8 10.36 7.46 0.14
N ASN A 9 9.21 7.54 -0.53
CA ASN A 9 8.37 8.72 -0.47
C ASN A 9 7.42 8.62 0.73
N TRP A 10 7.96 8.91 1.92
CA TRP A 10 7.20 8.87 3.18
C TRP A 10 5.98 9.80 3.20
N PHE A 11 6.05 10.92 2.48
CA PHE A 11 4.91 11.83 2.35
C PHE A 11 3.76 11.14 1.61
N ARG A 12 4.06 10.45 0.50
CA ARG A 12 3.04 9.69 -0.24
C ARG A 12 2.50 8.52 0.57
N MET A 13 3.36 7.79 1.29
CA MET A 13 2.92 6.70 2.16
C MET A 13 1.93 7.16 3.24
N ARG A 14 2.16 8.33 3.85
CA ARG A 14 1.22 8.92 4.82
C ARG A 14 -0.11 9.33 4.17
N GLN A 15 -0.08 9.90 2.97
CA GLN A 15 -1.31 10.23 2.24
C GLN A 15 -2.14 8.98 1.94
N LEU A 16 -1.51 7.90 1.50
CA LEU A 16 -2.19 6.63 1.24
C LEU A 16 -2.81 6.06 2.52
N ALA A 17 -2.14 6.20 3.68
CA ALA A 17 -2.69 5.74 4.96
C ALA A 17 -3.96 6.52 5.34
N VAL A 18 -3.97 7.84 5.15
CA VAL A 18 -5.17 8.66 5.39
C VAL A 18 -6.29 8.29 4.43
N GLU A 19 -5.97 8.06 3.16
CA GLU A 19 -6.95 7.68 2.15
C GLU A 19 -7.62 6.33 2.45
N VAL A 20 -6.83 5.35 2.89
CA VAL A 20 -7.32 4.06 3.39
C VAL A 20 -8.36 4.26 4.50
N GLU A 21 -8.05 5.06 5.52
CA GLU A 21 -8.96 5.32 6.63
C GLU A 21 -10.25 6.02 6.18
N GLN A 22 -10.16 6.98 5.25
CA GLN A 22 -11.33 7.64 4.68
C GLN A 22 -12.22 6.69 3.87
N LEU A 23 -11.61 5.78 3.10
CA LEU A 23 -12.35 4.80 2.31
C LEU A 23 -13.05 3.76 3.20
N LYS A 24 -12.41 3.34 4.29
CA LYS A 24 -13.04 2.49 5.32
C LYS A 24 -14.21 3.21 5.98
N ALA A 25 -13.98 4.43 6.48
CA ALA A 25 -14.99 5.22 7.19
C ALA A 25 -16.21 5.54 6.30
N SER A 26 -16.01 5.72 5.00
CA SER A 26 -17.10 5.96 4.04
C SER A 26 -17.77 4.70 3.49
N GLY A 27 -17.29 3.49 3.86
CA GLY A 27 -17.79 2.22 3.33
C GLY A 27 -17.47 1.99 1.85
N ARG A 28 -16.64 2.85 1.24
CA ARG A 28 -16.20 2.77 -0.17
C ARG A 28 -14.96 1.91 -0.36
N TRP A 29 -14.48 1.29 0.71
CA TRP A 29 -13.36 0.37 0.65
C TRP A 29 -13.74 -0.85 -0.20
N THR A 30 -13.20 -0.93 -1.42
CA THR A 30 -13.43 -2.04 -2.37
C THR A 30 -12.10 -2.63 -2.86
N LEU A 31 -12.12 -3.86 -3.37
CA LEU A 31 -10.92 -4.53 -3.87
C LEU A 31 -10.19 -3.71 -4.96
N ALA A 32 -10.94 -2.92 -5.74
CA ALA A 32 -10.38 -1.99 -6.71
C ALA A 32 -9.53 -0.90 -6.04
N GLU A 33 -10.03 -0.29 -4.97
CA GLU A 33 -9.31 0.72 -4.20
C GLU A 33 -8.07 0.14 -3.52
N TYR A 34 -8.16 -1.06 -2.94
CA TYR A 34 -6.98 -1.72 -2.39
C TYR A 34 -5.91 -1.98 -3.45
N ARG A 35 -6.30 -2.50 -4.63
CA ARG A 35 -5.34 -2.73 -5.72
C ARG A 35 -4.66 -1.45 -6.15
N ARG A 36 -5.39 -0.32 -6.16
CA ARG A 36 -4.84 1.00 -6.43
C ARG A 36 -3.85 1.43 -5.34
N ILE A 37 -4.28 1.45 -4.07
CA ILE A 37 -3.42 1.79 -2.92
C ILE A 37 -2.16 0.92 -2.91
N ASN A 38 -2.26 -0.38 -3.21
CA ASN A 38 -1.12 -1.28 -3.28
C ASN A 38 -0.11 -0.90 -4.37
N ARG A 39 -0.58 -0.64 -5.61
CA ARG A 39 0.31 -0.19 -6.69
C ARG A 39 1.02 1.11 -6.32
N GLU A 40 0.30 2.04 -5.73
CA GLU A 40 0.85 3.33 -5.32
C GLU A 40 1.84 3.18 -4.15
N ALA A 41 1.57 2.28 -3.20
CA ALA A 41 2.46 1.95 -2.10
C ALA A 41 3.73 1.23 -2.57
N VAL A 42 3.64 0.37 -3.59
CA VAL A 42 4.82 -0.24 -4.25
C VAL A 42 5.67 0.85 -4.90
N ALA A 43 5.05 1.79 -5.61
CA ALA A 43 5.78 2.89 -6.24
C ALA A 43 6.40 3.86 -5.23
N ALA A 44 5.71 4.12 -4.11
CA ALA A 44 6.17 5.05 -3.07
C ALA A 44 7.15 4.41 -2.07
N GLY A 45 7.03 3.10 -1.84
CA GLY A 45 7.83 2.34 -0.87
C GLY A 45 9.29 2.14 -1.28
N GLY A 46 9.61 2.27 -2.58
CA GLY A 46 10.97 2.11 -3.09
C GLY A 46 11.60 0.80 -2.59
N ASP A 47 12.81 0.90 -2.02
CA ASP A 47 13.56 -0.23 -1.47
C ASP A 47 13.14 -0.63 -0.03
N ALA A 48 12.04 -0.09 0.50
CA ALA A 48 11.55 -0.38 1.84
C ALA A 48 10.24 -1.19 1.83
N PRO A 49 10.33 -2.52 1.63
CA PRO A 49 9.15 -3.40 1.63
C PRO A 49 8.37 -3.35 2.94
N GLY A 50 9.03 -3.11 4.09
CA GLY A 50 8.36 -3.03 5.39
C GLY A 50 7.36 -1.86 5.51
N ALA A 51 7.63 -0.72 4.85
CA ALA A 51 6.70 0.41 4.85
C ALA A 51 5.44 0.09 4.04
N ARG A 52 5.61 -0.59 2.91
CA ARG A 52 4.52 -1.10 2.07
C ARG A 52 3.69 -2.12 2.83
N ASP A 53 4.33 -3.10 3.44
CA ASP A 53 3.64 -4.20 4.10
C ASP A 53 2.86 -3.71 5.33
N TRP A 54 3.41 -2.76 6.09
CA TRP A 54 2.67 -2.08 7.16
C TRP A 54 1.40 -1.40 6.64
N LEU A 55 1.51 -0.61 5.56
CA LEU A 55 0.36 0.09 4.97
C LEU A 55 -0.71 -0.90 4.47
N LEU A 56 -0.29 -1.99 3.84
CA LEU A 56 -1.21 -3.02 3.30
C LEU A 56 -1.87 -3.85 4.39
N GLN A 57 -1.17 -4.10 5.49
CA GLN A 57 -1.71 -4.75 6.67
C GLN A 57 -2.72 -3.85 7.38
N GLU A 58 -2.42 -2.56 7.48
CA GLU A 58 -3.33 -1.56 8.03
C GLU A 58 -4.58 -1.42 7.14
N ALA A 59 -4.42 -1.49 5.82
CA ALA A 59 -5.48 -1.24 4.87
C ALA A 59 -6.62 -2.26 4.91
N ASP A 60 -6.33 -3.55 5.01
CA ASP A 60 -7.25 -4.61 5.47
C ASP A 60 -6.50 -5.96 5.51
N PRO A 61 -6.37 -6.63 6.67
CA PRO A 61 -5.74 -7.94 6.77
C PRO A 61 -6.43 -9.03 5.92
N ALA A 62 -7.75 -8.93 5.70
CA ALA A 62 -8.50 -9.92 4.94
C ALA A 62 -8.09 -9.92 3.46
N TRP A 63 -7.82 -8.74 2.90
CA TRP A 63 -7.45 -8.60 1.50
C TRP A 63 -5.95 -8.78 1.29
N HIS A 64 -5.13 -8.41 2.29
CA HIS A 64 -3.72 -8.77 2.31
C HIS A 64 -3.54 -10.29 2.18
N LYS A 65 -4.30 -11.08 2.95
CA LYS A 65 -4.29 -12.55 2.83
C LYS A 65 -4.72 -13.03 1.44
N GLN A 66 -5.71 -12.40 0.82
CA GLN A 66 -6.15 -12.79 -0.54
C GLN A 66 -5.10 -12.49 -1.61
N LEU A 67 -4.37 -11.39 -1.50
CA LEU A 67 -3.34 -11.03 -2.49
C LEU A 67 -2.05 -11.80 -2.33
N VAL A 68 -1.58 -12.03 -1.10
CA VAL A 68 -0.43 -12.92 -0.86
C VAL A 68 -0.72 -14.32 -1.41
N ARG A 69 -1.96 -14.80 -1.27
CA ARG A 69 -2.39 -16.09 -1.79
C ARG A 69 -2.60 -16.11 -3.31
N ALA A 70 -2.81 -14.96 -3.95
CA ALA A 70 -2.96 -14.85 -5.41
C ALA A 70 -1.62 -14.67 -6.15
N VAL A 71 -0.52 -14.49 -5.42
CA VAL A 71 0.85 -14.30 -5.96
C VAL A 71 1.72 -15.56 -5.78
N LEU A 72 1.22 -16.58 -5.07
CA LEU A 72 1.79 -17.93 -4.97
C LEU A 72 1.03 -18.90 -5.89
#